data_AF-A0A9P4LUC2-F1
#
_entry.id   AF-A0A9P4LUC2-F1
#
_cell.length_a   1.000
_cell.length_b   1.000
_cell.length_c   1.000
_cell.angle_alpha   90.00
_cell.angle_beta   90.00
_cell.angle_gamma   90.00
#
_symmetry.space_group_name_H-M   'P 1'
#
loop_
_entity.id
_entity.type
_entity.pdbx_description
1 polymer ?
#
loop_
_entity_poly.entity_id
_entity_poly.type
_entity_poly.pdbx_seq_one_letter_code
_entity_poly.pdbx_strand_id
1 'polypeptide(L)'
;MTVFAGKEAFVALGLEVVKPSATLVSQDCSICTEPLIVHENHTKESSNKRGYHSAVRVLACGHIHGQECLDKWFDVGNSCPICNRMLFEPIHKSVTQGDYDYLLKTLSPHYGEDRVDSAIGRLLKKSDEDHVALRRYHEQELAKQKMTDAKKQNDEFALSVEELLDSDEEMEFGDDNDDEGEDDGQGDEEDLKKGNDTLE
;
A
#
# COMPACT_ATOMS: atom_id res chain seq x y z
N MET A 1 3.61 11.57 11.64
CA MET A 1 2.30 11.25 11.02
C MET A 1 2.28 9.75 10.82
N THR A 2 1.37 9.02 11.47
CA THR A 2 1.25 7.57 11.26
C THR A 2 0.32 7.35 10.08
N VAL A 3 0.89 7.11 8.91
CA VAL A 3 0.14 6.61 7.74
C VAL A 3 0.31 5.10 7.76
N PHE A 4 -0.80 4.37 7.78
CA PHE A 4 -0.77 2.91 7.77
C PHE A 4 -0.62 2.40 6.33
N ALA A 5 0.07 1.28 6.14
CA ALA A 5 0.34 0.70 4.82
C ALA A 5 -0.93 0.22 4.09
N GLY A 6 -2.06 0.06 4.78
CA GLY A 6 -3.33 -0.34 4.17
C GLY A 6 -4.51 -0.31 5.13
N LYS A 7 -5.71 -0.51 4.57
CA LYS A 7 -6.99 -0.52 5.32
C LYS A 7 -6.97 -1.50 6.48
N GLU A 8 -6.52 -2.73 6.26
CA GLU A 8 -6.52 -3.80 7.27
C GLU A 8 -5.65 -3.45 8.48
N ALA A 9 -4.44 -2.94 8.23
CA ALA A 9 -3.53 -2.48 9.27
C ALA A 9 -4.14 -1.31 10.06
N PHE A 10 -4.83 -0.39 9.37
CA PHE A 10 -5.52 0.73 10.01
C PHE A 10 -6.70 0.27 10.86
N VAL A 11 -7.52 -0.67 10.39
CA VAL A 11 -8.67 -1.17 11.16
C VAL A 11 -8.21 -1.90 12.43
N ALA A 12 -7.12 -2.67 12.35
CA ALA A 12 -6.60 -3.42 13.48
C ALA A 12 -5.92 -2.53 14.55
N LEU A 13 -5.20 -1.48 14.15
CA LEU A 13 -4.32 -0.73 15.05
C LEU A 13 -4.66 0.77 15.16
N GLY A 14 -5.39 1.32 14.20
CA GLY A 14 -5.72 2.75 14.10
C GLY A 14 -7.09 3.12 14.66
N LEU A 15 -7.90 2.13 15.04
CA LEU A 15 -9.24 2.31 15.58
C LEU A 15 -9.33 1.84 17.03
N GLU A 16 -9.94 2.68 17.87
CA GLU A 16 -10.27 2.34 19.25
C GLU A 16 -11.78 2.27 19.42
N VAL A 17 -12.31 1.13 19.85
CA VAL A 17 -13.74 0.98 20.15
C VAL A 17 -14.06 1.79 21.40
N VAL A 18 -14.95 2.78 21.27
CA VAL A 18 -15.37 3.62 22.38
C VAL A 18 -16.34 2.83 23.25
N LYS A 19 -15.92 2.50 24.47
CA LYS A 19 -16.80 1.87 25.45
C LYS A 19 -17.87 2.88 25.89
N PRO A 20 -19.16 2.48 25.90
CA PRO A 20 -20.21 3.34 26.42
C PRO A 20 -19.89 3.71 27.87
N SER A 21 -19.96 4.99 28.20
CA SER A 21 -19.79 5.44 29.59
C SER A 21 -20.79 6.54 29.90
N ALA A 22 -21.20 6.63 31.17
CA ALA A 22 -22.15 7.64 31.63
C ALA A 22 -21.65 9.10 31.49
N THR A 23 -20.35 9.29 31.26
CA THR A 23 -19.71 10.61 31.11
C THR A 23 -19.65 11.10 29.66
N LEU A 24 -19.93 10.23 28.69
CA LEU A 24 -19.91 10.61 27.28
C LEU A 24 -21.28 11.14 26.86
N VAL A 25 -21.28 12.38 26.37
CA VAL A 25 -22.47 13.00 25.76
C VAL A 25 -22.81 12.27 24.47
N SER A 26 -24.11 12.06 24.20
CA SER A 26 -24.58 11.51 22.92
C SER A 26 -24.01 12.32 21.76
N GLN A 27 -23.32 11.65 20.83
CA GLN A 27 -22.84 12.25 19.59
C GLN A 27 -23.48 11.54 18.40
N ASP A 28 -23.74 12.30 17.35
CA ASP A 28 -24.25 11.76 16.09
C ASP A 28 -23.07 11.41 15.18
N CYS A 29 -23.23 10.33 14.41
CA CYS A 29 -22.26 9.92 13.43
C CYS A 29 -22.18 10.96 12.31
N SER A 30 -21.00 11.52 12.04
CA SER A 30 -20.82 12.53 10.99
C SER A 30 -21.06 12.01 9.56
N ILE A 31 -21.19 10.70 9.37
CA ILE A 31 -21.35 10.06 8.05
C ILE A 31 -22.83 9.87 7.72
N CYS A 32 -23.61 9.30 8.65
CA CYS A 32 -25.03 8.99 8.43
C CYS A 32 -25.99 9.89 9.22
N THR A 33 -25.48 10.75 10.12
CA THR A 33 -26.25 11.59 11.06
C THR A 33 -27.10 10.84 12.08
N GLU A 34 -26.94 9.53 12.19
CA GLU A 34 -27.61 8.70 13.19
C GLU A 34 -26.84 8.69 14.52
N PRO A 35 -27.52 8.54 15.67
CA PRO A 35 -26.90 8.63 16.98
C PRO A 35 -25.97 7.44 17.29
N LEU A 36 -24.83 7.72 17.93
CA LEU A 36 -23.83 6.71 18.30
C LEU A 36 -24.11 6.09 19.68
N ILE A 37 -23.75 4.81 19.85
CA ILE A 37 -23.80 4.11 21.15
C ILE A 37 -22.57 4.52 21.98
N VAL A 38 -22.64 5.72 22.56
CA VAL A 38 -21.59 6.24 23.46
C VAL A 38 -22.00 6.25 24.94
N HIS A 39 -23.28 6.02 25.23
CA HIS A 39 -23.83 6.10 26.59
C HIS A 39 -24.71 4.86 26.91
N GLU A 40 -24.66 4.39 28.17
CA GLU A 40 -25.30 3.14 28.63
C GLU A 40 -26.83 3.13 28.45
N ASN A 41 -27.48 4.29 28.46
CA ASN A 41 -28.91 4.39 28.16
C ASN A 41 -29.30 3.96 26.73
N HIS A 42 -28.33 3.89 25.81
CA HIS A 42 -28.54 3.46 24.42
C HIS A 42 -28.22 1.97 24.20
N THR A 43 -27.77 1.23 25.22
CA THR A 43 -27.45 -0.21 25.08
C THR A 43 -28.65 -1.13 25.38
N LYS A 44 -29.76 -0.60 25.90
CA LYS A 44 -30.99 -1.38 26.15
C LYS A 44 -31.70 -1.68 24.83
N GLU A 45 -32.24 -2.90 24.71
CA GLU A 45 -32.85 -3.64 23.57
C GLU A 45 -33.70 -2.88 22.52
N SER A 46 -33.98 -1.58 22.69
CA SER A 46 -34.61 -0.72 21.68
C SER A 46 -33.62 -0.11 20.66
N SER A 47 -32.32 -0.33 20.80
CA SER A 47 -31.27 0.27 19.95
C SER A 47 -31.28 -0.22 18.50
N ASN A 48 -31.63 -1.48 18.24
CA ASN A 48 -31.70 -2.01 16.88
C ASN A 48 -32.85 -1.43 16.03
N LYS A 49 -33.82 -0.72 16.63
CA LYS A 49 -34.96 -0.12 15.90
C LYS A 49 -34.72 1.31 15.43
N ARG A 50 -33.66 1.99 15.89
CA ARG A 50 -33.40 3.41 15.57
C ARG A 50 -32.08 3.65 14.82
N GLY A 51 -31.41 2.58 14.35
CA GLY A 51 -30.15 2.72 13.61
C GLY A 51 -29.00 3.25 14.48
N TYR A 52 -28.87 2.78 15.73
CA TYR A 52 -27.72 3.14 16.56
C TYR A 52 -26.49 2.30 16.17
N HIS A 53 -25.33 2.93 16.01
CA HIS A 53 -24.09 2.23 15.59
C HIS A 53 -23.06 2.20 16.73
N SER A 54 -22.24 1.14 16.74
CA SER A 54 -21.04 1.06 17.58
C SER A 54 -20.11 2.24 17.28
N ALA A 55 -19.62 2.93 18.32
CA ALA A 55 -18.74 4.09 18.16
C ALA A 55 -17.26 3.68 18.17
N VAL A 56 -16.50 4.19 17.19
CA VAL A 56 -15.06 4.02 17.09
C VAL A 56 -14.36 5.36 17.01
N ARG A 57 -13.20 5.48 17.66
CA ARG A 57 -12.32 6.65 17.62
C ARG A 57 -11.14 6.35 16.71
N VAL A 58 -10.87 7.28 15.79
CA VAL A 58 -9.66 7.26 14.97
C VAL A 58 -8.48 7.79 15.79
N LEU A 59 -7.52 6.93 16.12
CA LEU A 59 -6.38 7.32 16.98
C LEU A 59 -5.51 8.42 16.37
N ALA A 60 -5.41 8.46 15.03
CA ALA A 60 -4.57 9.42 14.33
C ALA A 60 -5.09 10.88 14.41
N CYS A 61 -6.39 11.10 14.63
CA CYS A 61 -6.99 12.45 14.65
C CYS A 61 -7.97 12.69 15.82
N GLY A 62 -8.36 11.66 16.56
CA GLY A 62 -9.26 11.73 17.70
C GLY A 62 -10.75 11.80 17.37
N HIS A 63 -11.13 11.83 16.09
CA HIS A 63 -12.53 11.90 15.65
C HIS A 63 -13.27 10.58 15.87
N ILE A 64 -14.56 10.67 16.20
CA ILE A 64 -15.42 9.53 16.51
C ILE A 64 -16.44 9.35 15.39
N HIS A 65 -16.62 8.11 14.95
CA HIS A 65 -17.56 7.72 13.90
C HIS A 65 -18.27 6.41 14.28
N GLY A 66 -19.34 6.09 13.57
CA GLY A 66 -19.94 4.76 13.62
C GLY A 66 -19.04 3.73 12.94
N GLN A 67 -18.81 2.58 13.56
CA GLN A 67 -17.92 1.52 13.05
C GLN A 67 -18.28 1.12 11.62
N GLU A 68 -19.55 0.75 11.40
CA GLU A 68 -20.02 0.30 10.09
C GLU A 68 -19.96 1.41 9.03
N CYS A 69 -20.26 2.65 9.41
CA CYS A 69 -20.18 3.79 8.49
C CYS A 69 -18.73 4.09 8.10
N LEU A 70 -17.83 4.00 9.06
CA LEU A 70 -16.42 4.24 8.83
C LEU A 70 -15.80 3.13 7.97
N ASP A 71 -16.20 1.87 8.19
CA ASP A 71 -15.75 0.74 7.37
C ASP A 71 -16.17 0.88 5.90
N LYS A 72 -17.41 1.33 5.65
CA LYS A 72 -17.92 1.64 4.30
C LYS A 72 -17.22 2.85 3.69
N TRP A 73 -16.93 3.88 4.49
CA TRP A 73 -16.17 5.04 4.03
C TRP A 73 -14.78 4.60 3.54
N PHE A 74 -14.15 3.66 4.23
CA PHE A 74 -12.85 3.12 3.86
C PHE A 74 -12.85 2.18 2.64
N ASP A 75 -14.02 1.78 2.14
CA ASP A 75 -14.10 1.08 0.86
C ASP A 75 -13.87 2.02 -0.33
N VAL A 76 -14.16 3.31 -0.16
CA VAL A 76 -14.11 4.33 -1.23
C VAL A 76 -12.98 5.34 -1.00
N GLY A 77 -12.67 5.67 0.25
CA GLY A 77 -11.69 6.68 0.62
C GLY A 77 -10.68 6.18 1.65
N ASN A 78 -9.62 6.95 1.85
CA ASN A 78 -8.53 6.63 2.78
C ASN A 78 -8.27 7.75 3.79
N SER A 79 -9.23 8.67 3.94
CA SER A 79 -9.12 9.87 4.77
C SER A 79 -10.21 9.93 5.84
N CYS A 80 -9.97 10.70 6.90
CA CYS A 80 -10.98 10.97 7.92
C CYS A 80 -12.07 11.91 7.36
N PRO A 81 -13.37 11.58 7.52
CA PRO A 81 -14.49 12.41 7.03
C PRO A 81 -14.55 13.83 7.60
N ILE A 82 -13.98 14.07 8.79
CA ILE A 82 -14.06 15.38 9.47
C ILE A 82 -12.87 16.27 9.13
N CYS A 83 -11.64 15.74 9.22
CA CYS A 83 -10.43 16.53 9.04
C CYS A 83 -9.67 16.27 7.74
N ASN A 84 -10.17 15.38 6.89
CA ASN A 84 -9.54 14.96 5.63
C ASN A 84 -8.09 14.47 5.79
N ARG A 85 -7.65 14.14 7.02
CA ARG A 85 -6.34 13.56 7.26
C ARG A 85 -6.29 12.17 6.62
N MET A 86 -5.26 11.92 5.81
CA MET A 86 -4.99 10.59 5.24
C MET A 86 -4.63 9.62 6.37
N LEU A 87 -5.33 8.49 6.41
CA LEU A 87 -5.23 7.49 7.48
C LEU A 87 -4.40 6.28 7.04
N PHE A 88 -4.56 5.87 5.79
CA PHE A 88 -3.74 4.83 5.18
C PHE A 88 -3.41 5.19 3.73
N GLU A 89 -2.34 4.59 3.23
CA GLU A 89 -1.92 4.78 1.86
C GLU A 89 -2.99 4.21 0.92
N PRO A 90 -3.43 4.99 -0.10
CA PRO A 90 -4.40 4.47 -1.05
C PRO A 90 -3.74 3.28 -1.73
N ILE A 91 -4.37 2.10 -1.63
CA ILE A 91 -3.97 0.98 -2.46
C ILE A 91 -4.18 1.48 -3.88
N HIS A 92 -3.10 1.72 -4.62
CA HIS A 92 -3.13 2.06 -6.03
C HIS A 92 -3.69 0.86 -6.79
N LYS A 93 -4.99 0.64 -6.70
CA LYS A 93 -5.71 -0.28 -7.55
C LYS A 93 -5.78 0.41 -8.90
N SER A 94 -5.00 -0.08 -9.84
CA SER A 94 -5.19 0.24 -11.25
C SER A 94 -6.66 0.06 -11.59
N VAL A 95 -7.29 1.07 -12.19
CA VAL A 95 -8.69 1.01 -12.61
C VAL A 95 -8.87 -0.25 -13.45
N THR A 96 -9.72 -1.16 -12.97
CA THR A 96 -9.95 -2.44 -13.63
C THR A 96 -11.03 -2.31 -14.70
N GLN A 97 -11.10 -3.28 -15.62
CA GLN A 97 -12.19 -3.33 -16.60
C GLN A 97 -13.57 -3.38 -15.92
N GLY A 98 -13.68 -4.02 -14.76
CA GLY A 98 -14.93 -4.05 -14.00
C GLY A 98 -15.37 -2.69 -13.48
N ASP A 99 -14.42 -1.82 -13.12
CA ASP A 99 -14.72 -0.44 -12.69
C ASP A 99 -15.23 0.39 -13.87
N TYR A 100 -14.63 0.19 -15.06
CA TYR A 100 -15.09 0.82 -16.30
C TYR A 100 -16.53 0.40 -16.65
N ASP A 101 -16.80 -0.91 -16.65
CA ASP A 101 -18.14 -1.46 -16.97
C ASP A 101 -19.20 -0.97 -15.98
N TYR A 102 -18.85 -0.88 -14.69
CA TYR A 102 -19.72 -0.32 -13.65
C TYR A 102 -20.03 1.16 -13.91
N LEU A 103 -19.01 1.97 -14.18
CA LEU A 103 -19.21 3.40 -14.45
C LEU A 103 -20.05 3.65 -15.69
N LEU A 104 -19.84 2.91 -16.78
CA LEU A 104 -20.72 2.96 -17.94
C LEU A 104 -22.16 2.59 -17.56
N LYS A 105 -22.37 1.46 -16.88
CA LYS A 105 -23.72 1.02 -16.52
C LYS A 105 -24.46 2.03 -15.62
N THR A 106 -23.76 2.69 -14.71
CA THR A 106 -24.35 3.63 -13.74
C THR A 106 -24.53 5.03 -14.31
N LEU A 107 -23.57 5.53 -15.10
CA LEU A 107 -23.55 6.92 -15.55
C LEU A 107 -24.09 7.12 -16.96
N SER A 108 -23.99 6.11 -17.85
CA SER A 108 -24.51 6.22 -19.22
C SER A 108 -26.00 6.60 -19.29
N PRO A 109 -26.91 6.10 -18.43
CA PRO A 109 -28.32 6.50 -18.44
C PRO A 109 -28.57 7.99 -18.16
N HIS A 110 -27.66 8.64 -17.44
CA HIS A 110 -27.84 10.02 -16.99
C HIS A 110 -27.12 11.05 -17.88
N TYR A 111 -25.96 10.68 -18.42
CA TYR A 111 -25.05 11.63 -19.08
C TYR A 111 -24.75 11.30 -20.55
N GLY A 112 -25.19 10.13 -21.02
CA GLY A 112 -24.91 9.60 -22.36
C GLY A 112 -23.59 8.83 -22.41
N GLU A 113 -23.59 7.71 -23.12
CA GLU A 113 -22.48 6.75 -23.18
C GLU A 113 -21.18 7.38 -23.68
N ASP A 114 -21.21 8.09 -24.81
CA ASP A 114 -20.04 8.73 -25.42
C ASP A 114 -19.33 9.72 -24.48
N ARG A 115 -20.11 10.43 -23.66
CA ARG A 115 -19.58 11.43 -22.73
C ARG A 115 -18.90 10.77 -21.54
N VAL A 116 -19.50 9.70 -21.02
CA VAL A 116 -18.96 8.91 -19.93
C VAL A 116 -17.69 8.21 -20.38
N ASP A 117 -17.72 7.56 -21.54
CA ASP A 117 -16.55 6.89 -22.12
C ASP A 117 -15.38 7.86 -22.36
N SER A 118 -15.65 9.01 -23.00
CA SER A 118 -14.63 10.05 -23.20
C SER A 118 -14.07 10.64 -21.90
N ALA A 119 -14.85 10.64 -20.81
CA ALA A 119 -14.39 11.09 -19.51
C ALA A 119 -13.50 10.02 -18.85
N ILE A 120 -13.92 8.76 -18.88
CA ILE A 120 -13.16 7.65 -18.31
C ILE A 120 -11.84 7.46 -19.08
N GLY A 121 -11.86 7.51 -20.42
CA GLY A 121 -10.66 7.42 -21.24
C GLY A 121 -9.61 8.50 -20.90
N ARG A 122 -10.05 9.72 -20.57
CA ARG A 122 -9.16 10.79 -20.09
C ARG A 122 -8.56 10.51 -18.72
N LEU A 123 -9.34 9.94 -17.81
CA LEU A 123 -8.87 9.54 -16.48
C LEU A 123 -7.85 8.41 -16.57
N LEU A 124 -8.12 7.39 -17.39
CA LEU A 124 -7.20 6.25 -17.61
C LEU A 124 -5.87 6.72 -18.20
N LYS A 125 -5.91 7.52 -19.26
CA LYS A 125 -4.70 8.08 -19.87
C LYS A 125 -3.85 8.85 -18.86
N LYS A 126 -4.50 9.67 -18.02
CA LYS A 126 -3.80 10.42 -16.98
C LYS A 126 -3.17 9.49 -15.93
N SER A 127 -3.90 8.47 -15.50
CA SER A 127 -3.39 7.47 -14.57
C SER A 127 -2.17 6.74 -15.12
N ASP A 128 -2.16 6.39 -16.41
CA ASP A 128 -1.02 5.75 -17.08
C ASP A 128 0.19 6.69 -17.15
N GLU A 129 -0.03 7.97 -17.48
CA GLU A 129 1.01 9.00 -17.48
C GLU A 129 1.65 9.15 -16.10
N ASP A 130 0.83 9.22 -15.05
CA ASP A 130 1.28 9.31 -13.66
C ASP A 130 2.10 8.05 -13.25
N HIS A 131 1.67 6.86 -13.66
CA HIS A 131 2.40 5.61 -13.42
C HIS A 131 3.75 5.57 -14.13
N VAL A 132 3.81 6.00 -15.39
CA VAL A 132 5.07 6.08 -16.16
C VAL A 132 6.01 7.11 -15.54
N ALA A 133 5.49 8.26 -15.12
CA ALA A 133 6.27 9.30 -14.45
C ALA A 133 6.88 8.79 -13.14
N LEU A 134 6.08 8.07 -12.32
CA LEU A 134 6.56 7.49 -11.07
C LEU A 134 7.67 6.45 -11.31
N ARG A 135 7.53 5.59 -12.33
CA ARG A 135 8.57 4.61 -12.69
C ARG A 135 9.87 5.29 -13.08
N ARG A 136 9.80 6.32 -13.92
CA ARG A 136 10.99 7.09 -14.35
C ARG A 136 11.67 7.77 -13.16
N TYR A 137 10.88 8.33 -12.24
CA TYR A 137 11.42 8.94 -11.03
C TYR A 137 12.17 7.91 -10.18
N HIS A 138 11.57 6.74 -9.96
CA HIS A 138 12.20 5.66 -9.19
C HIS A 138 13.50 5.16 -9.84
N GLU A 139 13.53 4.98 -11.15
CA GLU A 139 14.73 4.60 -11.89
C GLU A 139 15.86 5.63 -11.75
N GLN A 140 15.53 6.93 -11.80
CA GLN A 140 16.50 8.01 -11.58
C GLN A 140 17.09 7.98 -10.17
N GLU A 141 16.27 7.74 -9.15
CA GLU A 141 16.74 7.66 -7.76
C GLU A 141 17.67 6.46 -7.55
N LEU A 142 17.32 5.28 -8.09
CA LEU A 142 18.21 4.11 -8.04
C LEU A 142 19.53 4.35 -8.78
N ALA A 143 19.49 5.04 -9.92
CA ALA A 143 20.70 5.39 -10.66
C ALA A 143 21.61 6.33 -9.85
N LYS A 144 21.03 7.34 -9.17
CA LYS A 144 21.78 8.24 -8.28
C LYS A 144 22.40 7.47 -7.12
N GLN A 145 21.64 6.58 -6.48
CA GLN A 145 22.14 5.76 -5.38
C GLN A 145 23.32 4.87 -5.83
N LYS A 146 23.20 4.23 -6.99
CA LYS A 146 24.28 3.42 -7.57
C LYS A 146 25.54 4.25 -7.87
N MET A 147 25.40 5.48 -8.35
CA MET A 147 26.55 6.38 -8.53
C MET A 147 27.20 6.78 -7.20
N THR A 148 26.42 7.02 -6.15
CA THR A 148 26.97 7.32 -4.83
C THR A 148 27.71 6.14 -4.23
N ASP A 149 27.20 4.93 -4.41
CA ASP A 149 27.83 3.71 -3.89
C ASP A 149 29.11 3.35 -4.65
N ALA A 150 29.10 3.48 -5.99
CA ALA A 150 30.31 3.31 -6.80
C ALA A 150 31.40 4.33 -6.45
N LYS A 151 31.02 5.57 -6.13
CA LYS A 151 31.97 6.59 -5.67
C LYS A 151 32.60 6.21 -4.33
N LYS A 152 31.80 5.75 -3.37
CA LYS A 152 32.31 5.28 -2.06
C LYS A 152 33.28 4.09 -2.23
N GLN A 153 32.93 3.13 -3.08
CA GLN A 153 33.77 1.96 -3.33
C GLN A 153 35.13 2.34 -3.97
N ASN A 154 35.14 3.35 -4.83
CA ASN A 154 36.39 3.86 -5.43
C ASN A 154 37.23 4.65 -4.40
N ASP A 155 36.60 5.48 -3.58
CA ASP A 155 37.28 6.24 -2.51
C ASP A 155 37.84 5.30 -1.42
N GLU A 156 37.17 4.17 -1.14
CA GLU A 156 37.64 3.13 -0.22
C GLU A 156 38.86 2.35 -0.75
N PHE A 157 38.94 2.13 -2.07
CA PHE A 157 40.11 1.49 -2.69
C PHE A 157 41.30 2.45 -2.85
N ALA A 158 41.03 3.76 -3.02
CA ALA A 158 42.06 4.79 -3.23
C ALA A 158 42.88 5.15 -1.98
N LEU A 159 42.45 4.75 -0.78
CA LEU A 159 43.19 4.98 0.47
C LEU A 159 44.22 3.88 0.82
N SER A 160 44.48 2.92 -0.08
CA SER A 160 45.37 1.77 0.22
C SER A 160 46.76 1.82 -0.42
N VAL A 161 47.14 2.87 -1.17
CA VAL A 161 48.47 2.93 -1.83
C VAL A 161 49.54 3.70 -1.06
N GLU A 162 49.17 4.63 -0.17
CA GLU A 162 50.15 5.40 0.63
C GLU A 162 50.43 4.79 2.01
N GLU A 163 49.71 3.73 2.43
CA GLU A 163 49.97 2.99 3.68
C GLU A 163 50.74 1.67 3.45
N LEU A 164 51.04 1.32 2.19
CA LEU A 164 51.76 0.10 1.76
C LEU A 164 53.28 0.31 1.52
N LEU A 165 53.88 1.38 2.04
CA LEU A 165 55.31 1.70 1.86
C LEU A 165 56.15 1.58 3.15
N ASP A 166 55.74 0.78 4.14
CA ASP A 166 56.52 0.67 5.39
C ASP A 166 56.45 -0.72 6.07
N SER A 167 56.43 -1.81 5.31
CA SER A 167 56.70 -3.14 5.89
C SER A 167 57.49 -4.03 4.94
N ASP A 168 58.80 -3.79 4.92
CA ASP A 168 59.82 -4.71 4.41
C ASP A 168 59.95 -5.86 5.43
N GLU A 169 59.10 -6.88 5.31
CA GLU A 169 59.15 -8.09 6.14
C GLU A 169 59.18 -9.31 5.21
N GLU A 170 60.32 -9.99 5.23
CA GLU A 170 60.68 -11.10 4.35
C GLU A 170 59.67 -12.26 4.48
N MET A 171 58.87 -12.52 3.43
CA MET A 171 58.00 -13.69 3.39
C MET A 171 58.75 -14.90 2.80
N GLU A 172 58.96 -15.88 3.68
CA GLU A 172 59.50 -17.22 3.43
C GLU A 172 58.56 -18.01 2.49
N PHE A 173 59.08 -18.34 1.31
CA PHE A 173 58.38 -19.08 0.26
C PHE A 173 58.18 -20.54 0.68
N GLY A 174 56.97 -20.88 1.12
CA GLY A 174 56.49 -22.26 1.22
C GLY A 174 55.93 -22.72 -0.12
N ASP A 175 56.74 -23.48 -0.84
CA ASP A 175 56.37 -24.28 -2.02
C ASP A 175 55.55 -25.49 -1.54
N ASP A 176 54.30 -25.63 -2.00
CA ASP A 176 53.59 -26.92 -2.03
C ASP A 176 52.46 -26.88 -3.09
N ASN A 177 52.84 -27.42 -4.24
CA ASN A 177 52.11 -28.11 -5.30
C ASN A 177 50.60 -28.43 -5.13
N ASP A 178 49.91 -28.21 -6.27
CA ASP A 178 48.98 -29.07 -7.00
C ASP A 178 47.71 -29.63 -6.30
N ASP A 179 46.53 -29.25 -6.81
CA ASP A 179 45.60 -30.24 -7.37
C ASP A 179 44.55 -29.57 -8.28
N GLU A 180 44.53 -30.01 -9.54
CA GLU A 180 43.57 -29.61 -10.57
C GLU A 180 42.30 -30.45 -10.48
N GLY A 181 41.15 -29.82 -10.68
CA GLY A 181 39.87 -30.53 -10.78
C GLY A 181 38.81 -29.69 -11.47
N GLU A 182 38.83 -29.72 -12.81
CA GLU A 182 37.72 -29.33 -13.67
C GLU A 182 36.61 -30.39 -13.57
N ASP A 183 35.34 -29.97 -13.45
CA ASP A 183 34.19 -30.78 -13.87
C ASP A 183 33.03 -29.89 -14.31
N ASP A 184 32.67 -30.07 -15.57
CA ASP A 184 31.74 -29.35 -16.41
C ASP A 184 30.48 -30.20 -16.63
N GLY A 185 29.36 -29.78 -16.05
CA GLY A 185 28.06 -30.47 -16.19
C GLY A 185 26.95 -29.57 -16.74
N GLN A 186 26.68 -29.69 -18.04
CA GLN A 186 25.56 -29.11 -18.79
C GLN A 186 24.24 -29.92 -18.66
N GLY A 187 23.13 -29.26 -19.02
CA GLY A 187 21.86 -29.87 -19.49
C GLY A 187 20.82 -30.15 -18.39
N ASP A 188 19.50 -30.01 -18.56
CA ASP A 188 18.60 -29.72 -19.69
C ASP A 188 17.25 -29.28 -19.05
N GLU A 189 16.57 -28.23 -19.54
CA GLU A 189 15.44 -28.26 -20.48
C GLU A 189 14.19 -29.09 -20.07
N GLU A 190 13.08 -28.35 -19.95
CA GLU A 190 11.68 -28.65 -20.24
C GLU A 190 10.93 -29.81 -19.54
N ASP A 191 9.82 -29.46 -18.88
CA ASP A 191 8.60 -30.27 -19.06
C ASP A 191 7.31 -29.44 -18.89
N LEU A 192 6.78 -29.03 -20.06
CA LEU A 192 5.44 -28.51 -20.28
C LEU A 192 4.45 -29.69 -20.28
N LYS A 193 3.61 -29.83 -19.26
CA LYS A 193 2.39 -30.67 -19.35
C LYS A 193 1.14 -29.82 -19.51
N LYS A 194 0.76 -29.66 -20.79
CA LYS A 194 -0.62 -29.48 -21.24
C LYS A 194 -1.42 -30.75 -20.89
N GLY A 195 -2.65 -30.55 -20.43
CA GLY A 195 -3.60 -31.64 -20.26
C GLY A 195 -4.95 -31.13 -19.79
N ASN A 196 -5.79 -30.71 -20.73
CA ASN A 196 -7.22 -31.05 -20.70
C ASN A 196 -7.83 -30.69 -22.06
N ASP A 197 -7.92 -31.72 -22.90
CA ASP A 197 -8.96 -31.86 -23.92
C ASP A 197 -10.25 -32.30 -23.21
N THR A 198 -11.39 -31.59 -23.28
CA THR A 198 -12.41 -31.48 -24.34
C THR A 198 -13.47 -32.60 -24.32
N LEU A 199 -14.74 -32.18 -24.30
CA LEU A 199 -16.00 -32.89 -24.69
C LEU A 199 -16.49 -33.96 -23.70
N GLU A 200 -17.76 -34.07 -23.33
CA GLU A 200 -19.05 -33.80 -24.01
C GLU A 200 -20.14 -33.52 -22.98
#